data_AF-A0A520QVX0-F1
#
_entry.id   AF-A0A520QVX0-F1
#
_cell.length_a   1.000
_cell.length_b   1.000
_cell.length_c   1.000
_cell.angle_alpha   90.00
_cell.angle_beta   90.00
_cell.angle_gamma   90.00
#
_symmetry.space_group_name_H-M   'P 1'
#
loop_
_entity.id
_entity.type
_entity.pdbx_description
1 polymer ?
#
loop_
_entity_poly.entity_id
_entity_poly.type
_entity_poly.pdbx_seq_one_letter_code
_entity_poly.pdbx_strand_id
1 'polypeptide(L)'
;MSQTEGQLVVLSGPSGVGKSTLLRRLLTDFSALIPSISATTRPPRTGETPGIDYHFLSAEEFDSSRNAGRFIECCQVYGREYWYGTLEDEVTPRLTHGKWVILEIDVEGTLS
;
A
#
# COMPACT_ATOMS: atom_id res chain seq x y z
N MET A 1 -10.36 -13.98 -26.32
CA MET A 1 -11.00 -13.00 -25.42
C MET A 1 -9.87 -12.13 -24.89
N SER A 2 -9.83 -10.83 -25.19
CA SER A 2 -8.82 -9.95 -24.59
C SER A 2 -9.10 -9.90 -23.10
N GLN A 3 -8.24 -10.48 -22.27
CA GLN A 3 -8.29 -10.21 -20.85
C GLN A 3 -7.96 -8.73 -20.68
N THR A 4 -8.92 -7.95 -20.18
CA THR A 4 -8.68 -6.55 -19.86
C THR A 4 -7.76 -6.52 -18.66
N GLU A 5 -6.55 -5.96 -18.81
CA GLU A 5 -5.66 -5.75 -17.67
C GLU A 5 -6.34 -4.85 -16.63
N GLY A 6 -6.08 -5.15 -15.35
CA GLY A 6 -6.52 -4.33 -14.25
C GLY A 6 -5.81 -2.97 -14.23
N GLN A 7 -6.30 -2.05 -13.41
CA GLN A 7 -5.69 -0.73 -13.26
C GLN A 7 -5.19 -0.49 -11.84
N LEU A 8 -4.07 0.23 -11.75
CA LEU A 8 -3.58 0.78 -10.50
C LEU A 8 -4.27 2.13 -10.24
N VAL A 9 -4.91 2.26 -9.09
CA VAL A 9 -5.56 3.49 -8.62
C VAL A 9 -4.77 4.01 -7.44
N VAL A 10 -4.37 5.29 -7.49
CA VAL A 10 -3.68 5.95 -6.37
C VAL A 10 -4.60 6.98 -5.75
N LEU A 11 -4.96 6.76 -4.49
CA LEU A 11 -5.65 7.74 -3.66
C LEU A 11 -4.62 8.46 -2.78
N SER A 12 -4.30 9.70 -3.15
CA SER A 12 -3.29 10.50 -2.46
C SER A 12 -3.86 11.78 -1.86
N GLY A 13 -3.26 12.22 -0.75
CA GLY A 13 -3.60 13.49 -0.09
C GLY A 13 -3.04 13.57 1.34
N PRO A 14 -3.03 14.77 1.96
CA PRO A 14 -2.50 14.96 3.31
C PRO A 14 -3.21 14.10 4.37
N SER A 15 -2.55 13.89 5.51
CA SER A 15 -3.18 13.21 6.65
C SER A 15 -4.43 13.99 7.12
N GLY A 16 -5.48 13.27 7.52
CA GLY A 16 -6.72 13.88 8.03
C GLY A 16 -7.73 14.37 6.97
N VAL A 17 -7.40 14.37 5.67
CA VAL A 17 -8.33 14.84 4.60
C VAL A 17 -9.51 13.89 4.33
N GLY A 18 -9.54 12.72 4.96
CA GLY A 18 -10.64 11.76 4.83
C GLY A 18 -10.43 10.63 3.80
N LYS A 19 -9.18 10.38 3.37
CA LYS A 19 -8.83 9.31 2.42
C LYS A 19 -9.38 7.95 2.83
N SER A 20 -9.17 7.51 4.06
CA SER A 20 -9.64 6.21 4.54
C SER A 20 -11.18 6.10 4.59
N THR A 21 -11.90 7.22 4.69
CA THR A 21 -13.37 7.25 4.55
C THR A 21 -13.78 7.07 3.09
N LEU A 22 -13.10 7.75 2.15
CA LEU A 22 -13.33 7.58 0.73
C LEU A 22 -12.97 6.16 0.26
N LEU A 23 -11.83 5.62 0.71
CA LEU A 23 -11.40 4.25 0.40
C LEU A 23 -12.46 3.22 0.81
N ARG A 24 -12.96 3.27 2.05
CA ARG A 24 -14.02 2.36 2.51
C ARG A 24 -15.27 2.44 1.65
N ARG A 25 -15.66 3.64 1.23
CA ARG A 25 -16.80 3.83 0.32
C ARG A 25 -16.53 3.25 -1.07
N LEU A 26 -15.35 3.51 -1.65
CA LEU A 26 -14.95 2.96 -2.94
C LEU A 26 -14.94 1.42 -2.93
N LEU A 27 -14.40 0.80 -1.88
CA LEU A 27 -14.40 -0.66 -1.73
C LEU A 27 -15.81 -1.25 -1.56
N THR A 28 -16.77 -0.46 -1.06
CA THR A 28 -18.19 -0.87 -0.96
C THR A 28 -18.89 -0.74 -2.31
N ASP A 29 -18.65 0.36 -3.02
CA ASP A 29 -19.35 0.70 -4.26
C ASP A 29 -18.79 -0.06 -5.49
N PHE A 30 -17.52 -0.49 -5.44
CA PHE A 30 -16.81 -1.13 -6.56
C PHE A 30 -16.18 -2.47 -6.17
N SER A 31 -16.88 -3.58 -6.41
CA SER A 31 -16.41 -4.93 -6.06
C SER A 31 -15.19 -5.44 -6.85
N ALA A 32 -14.82 -4.77 -7.94
CA ALA A 32 -13.61 -5.06 -8.71
C ALA A 32 -12.35 -4.40 -8.13
N LEU A 33 -12.53 -3.45 -7.20
CA LEU A 33 -11.47 -2.71 -6.53
C LEU A 33 -11.03 -3.45 -5.27
N ILE A 34 -9.72 -3.63 -5.12
CA ILE A 34 -9.13 -4.27 -3.94
C ILE A 34 -8.01 -3.39 -3.37
N PRO A 35 -7.91 -3.26 -2.04
CA PRO A 35 -6.82 -2.51 -1.43
C PRO A 35 -5.51 -3.30 -1.54
N SER A 36 -4.39 -2.61 -1.71
CA SER A 36 -3.06 -3.20 -1.53
C SER A 36 -2.72 -3.33 -0.04
N ILE A 37 -2.04 -4.41 0.33
CA ILE A 37 -1.46 -4.57 1.67
C ILE A 37 -0.02 -4.07 1.65
N SER A 38 0.25 -2.94 2.28
CA SER A 38 1.61 -2.38 2.34
C SER A 38 2.51 -3.20 3.28
N ALA A 39 3.82 -3.14 3.07
CA ALA A 39 4.81 -3.60 4.01
C ALA A 39 5.22 -2.48 4.97
N THR A 40 5.65 -2.85 6.19
CA THR A 40 6.23 -1.92 7.15
C THR A 40 7.30 -2.58 8.02
N THR A 41 8.30 -1.80 8.45
CA THR A 41 9.28 -2.24 9.46
C THR A 41 8.81 -2.06 10.90
N ARG A 42 7.65 -1.43 11.09
CA ARG A 42 7.03 -1.26 12.40
C ARG A 42 6.57 -2.61 12.95
N PRO A 43 6.76 -2.92 14.23
CA PRO A 43 6.14 -4.11 14.82
C PRO A 43 4.61 -4.02 14.79
N PRO A 44 3.90 -5.16 14.66
CA PRO A 44 2.44 -5.19 14.72
C PRO A 44 1.95 -4.66 16.07
N ARG A 45 0.89 -3.84 16.04
CA ARG A 45 0.15 -3.41 17.24
C ARG A 45 -0.81 -4.52 17.66
N THR A 46 -1.26 -4.47 18.91
CA THR A 46 -2.30 -5.37 19.41
C THR A 46 -3.54 -5.31 18.51
N GLY A 47 -3.94 -6.45 17.97
CA GLY A 47 -5.10 -6.59 17.08
C GLY A 47 -4.79 -6.52 15.58
N GLU A 48 -3.57 -6.13 15.18
CA GLU A 48 -3.15 -6.21 13.79
C GLU A 48 -2.74 -7.65 13.42
N THR A 49 -3.09 -8.07 12.21
CA THR A 49 -2.84 -9.40 11.66
C THR A 49 -1.87 -9.31 10.48
N PRO A 50 -0.73 -10.03 10.51
CA PRO A 50 0.21 -10.09 9.38
C PRO A 50 -0.44 -10.60 8.10
N GLY A 51 -0.16 -9.93 6.98
CA GLY A 51 -0.73 -10.27 5.67
C GLY A 51 -2.20 -9.89 5.49
N ILE A 52 -2.78 -9.16 6.45
CA ILE A 52 -4.10 -8.53 6.32
C ILE A 52 -3.95 -7.02 6.48
N ASP A 53 -3.39 -6.57 7.60
CA ASP A 53 -3.18 -5.14 7.85
C ASP A 53 -1.91 -4.63 7.18
N TYR A 54 -0.80 -5.37 7.35
CA TYR A 54 0.49 -5.09 6.73
C TYR A 54 1.30 -6.38 6.53
N HIS A 55 2.26 -6.33 5.60
CA HIS A 55 3.43 -7.21 5.63
C HIS A 55 4.43 -6.65 6.63
N PHE A 56 4.47 -7.22 7.83
CA PHE A 56 5.42 -6.82 8.87
C PHE A 56 6.79 -7.44 8.57
N LEU A 57 7.73 -6.61 8.12
CA LEU A 57 9.09 -7.02 7.77
C LEU A 57 10.06 -6.52 8.84
N SER A 58 11.16 -7.24 9.03
CA SER A 58 12.32 -6.68 9.73
C SER A 58 12.97 -5.57 8.90
N ALA A 59 13.81 -4.75 9.54
CA ALA A 59 14.58 -3.71 8.84
C ALA A 59 15.48 -4.31 7.74
N GLU A 60 16.08 -5.48 8.00
CA GLU A 60 16.95 -6.20 7.07
C GLU A 60 16.16 -6.72 5.85
N GLU A 61 14.99 -7.31 6.07
CA GLU A 61 14.11 -7.79 5.00
C GLU A 61 13.58 -6.65 4.13
N PHE A 62 13.22 -5.52 4.74
CA PHE A 62 12.78 -4.34 4.02
C PHE A 62 13.91 -3.75 3.17
N ASP A 63 15.10 -3.58 3.74
CA ASP A 63 16.26 -3.04 3.01
C ASP A 63 16.68 -3.95 1.86
N SER A 64 16.71 -5.27 2.10
CA SER A 64 16.95 -6.28 1.06
C SER A 64 15.94 -6.15 -0.09
N SER A 65 14.64 -6.02 0.23
CA SER A 65 13.58 -5.87 -0.77
C SER A 65 13.70 -4.55 -1.55
N ARG A 66 14.10 -3.47 -0.87
CA ARG A 66 14.37 -2.17 -1.49
C ARG A 66 15.55 -2.23 -2.44
N ASN A 67 16.67 -2.83 -2.02
CA ASN A 67 17.87 -2.98 -2.83
C ASN A 67 17.63 -3.90 -4.04
N ALA A 68 16.71 -4.85 -3.91
CA ALA A 68 16.26 -5.71 -4.99
C ALA A 68 15.21 -5.06 -5.92
N GLY A 69 14.79 -3.81 -5.68
CA GLY A 69 13.83 -3.10 -6.51
C GLY A 69 12.40 -3.63 -6.43
N ARG A 70 12.02 -4.30 -5.32
CA ARG A 70 10.72 -5.00 -5.18
C ARG A 70 9.55 -4.10 -4.73
N PHE A 71 9.78 -2.80 -4.57
CA PHE A 71 8.77 -1.84 -4.15
C PHE A 71 8.32 -0.97 -5.32
N ILE A 72 7.01 -0.81 -5.49
CA ILE A 72 6.41 0.18 -6.39
C ILE A 72 6.65 1.59 -5.83
N GLU A 73 6.47 1.72 -4.52
CA GLU A 73 6.79 2.91 -3.75
C GLU A 73 7.25 2.49 -2.35
N CYS A 74 8.13 3.28 -1.76
CA CYS A 74 8.43 3.17 -0.34
C CYS A 74 8.88 4.54 0.20
N CYS A 75 8.59 4.79 1.47
CA CYS A 75 9.01 5.99 2.18
C CYS A 75 9.29 5.69 3.65
N GLN A 76 10.15 6.51 4.24
CA GLN A 76 10.27 6.62 5.68
C GLN A 76 9.38 7.76 6.14
N VAL A 77 8.49 7.50 7.10
CA VAL A 77 7.61 8.55 7.64
C VAL A 77 8.45 9.49 8.51
N TYR A 78 8.40 10.80 8.24
CA TYR A 78 9.27 11.77 8.90
C TYR A 78 9.04 11.79 10.42
N GLY A 79 10.13 11.75 11.19
CA GLY A 79 10.07 11.66 12.65
C GLY A 79 9.68 10.28 13.21
N ARG A 80 9.59 9.24 12.36
CA ARG A 80 9.45 7.84 12.77
C ARG A 80 10.60 7.01 12.23
N GLU A 81 11.03 6.01 13.01
CA GLU A 81 12.09 5.07 12.63
C GLU A 81 11.65 4.11 11.52
N TYR A 82 10.34 3.92 11.35
CA TYR A 82 9.77 2.87 10.53
C TYR A 82 9.56 3.27 9.06
N TRP A 83 9.78 2.30 8.19
CA TRP A 83 9.55 2.37 6.76
C TRP A 83 8.21 1.76 6.40
N TYR A 84 7.66 2.23 5.29
CA TYR A 84 6.44 1.74 4.67
C TYR A 84 6.64 1.66 3.16
N GLY A 85 5.95 0.73 2.50
CA GLY A 85 5.98 0.65 1.04
C GLY A 85 5.07 -0.44 0.48
N THR A 86 4.81 -0.38 -0.81
CA THR A 86 3.94 -1.33 -1.51
C THR A 86 4.78 -2.27 -2.37
N LEU A 87 4.75 -3.56 -2.05
CA LEU A 87 5.49 -4.59 -2.79
C LEU A 87 4.91 -4.80 -4.19
N GLU A 88 5.76 -4.97 -5.19
CA GLU A 88 5.34 -5.25 -6.56
C GLU A 88 4.54 -6.55 -6.65
N ASP A 89 4.96 -7.59 -5.91
CA ASP A 89 4.27 -8.88 -5.85
C ASP A 89 2.87 -8.77 -5.22
N GLU A 90 2.60 -7.70 -4.47
CA GLU A 90 1.27 -7.42 -3.95
C GLU A 90 0.35 -6.83 -5.03
N VAL A 91 0.88 -6.25 -6.10
CA VAL A 91 0.06 -5.52 -7.09
C VAL A 91 0.02 -6.24 -8.43
N THR A 92 1.17 -6.60 -8.99
CA THR A 92 1.30 -7.10 -10.36
C THR A 92 0.41 -8.32 -10.63
N PRO A 93 0.38 -9.37 -9.77
CA PRO A 93 -0.50 -10.52 -10.01
C PRO A 93 -1.99 -10.12 -10.03
N ARG A 94 -2.41 -9.17 -9.21
CA ARG A 94 -3.82 -8.73 -9.16
C ARG A 94 -4.22 -8.01 -10.45
N LEU A 95 -3.34 -7.12 -10.94
CA LEU A 95 -3.53 -6.42 -12.21
C LEU A 95 -3.62 -7.38 -13.40
N THR A 96 -2.74 -8.39 -13.47
CA THR A 96 -2.78 -9.38 -14.56
C THR A 96 -4.04 -10.24 -14.55
N HIS A 97 -4.71 -10.37 -13.41
CA HIS A 97 -6.01 -11.06 -13.29
C HIS A 97 -7.22 -10.11 -13.49
N GLY A 98 -7.00 -8.91 -14.03
CA GLY A 98 -8.06 -7.93 -14.32
C GLY A 98 -8.63 -7.23 -13.09
N LYS A 99 -7.99 -7.35 -11.91
CA LYS A 99 -8.41 -6.67 -10.68
C LYS A 99 -7.82 -5.27 -10.62
N TRP A 100 -8.60 -4.33 -10.11
CA TRP A 100 -8.12 -2.97 -9.90
C TRP A 100 -7.57 -2.86 -8.49
N VAL A 101 -6.33 -2.40 -8.35
CA VAL A 101 -5.67 -2.28 -7.04
C VAL A 101 -5.63 -0.82 -6.64
N ILE A 102 -6.09 -0.50 -5.43
CA ILE A 102 -6.03 0.85 -4.88
C ILE A 102 -4.95 0.97 -3.79
N LEU A 103 -4.10 1.99 -3.95
CA LEU A 103 -3.07 2.38 -3.00
C LEU A 103 -3.52 3.67 -2.30
N GLU A 104 -3.50 3.69 -0.97
CA GLU A 104 -3.66 4.90 -0.17
C GLU A 104 -2.27 5.45 0.16
N ILE A 105 -1.90 6.59 -0.43
CA ILE A 105 -0.59 7.22 -0.24
C ILE A 105 -0.76 8.54 0.50
N ASP A 106 -0.13 8.64 1.67
CA ASP A 106 0.00 9.93 2.35
C ASP A 106 1.02 10.79 1.59
N VAL A 107 0.56 11.96 1.13
CA VAL A 107 1.49 13.00 0.70
C VAL A 107 1.84 13.77 1.96
N GLU A 108 3.06 13.59 2.47
CA GLU A 108 3.58 14.55 3.45
C GLU A 108 3.56 15.92 2.76
N GLY A 109 2.57 16.74 3.13
CA GLY A 109 2.64 18.15 2.86
C GLY A 109 3.91 18.63 3.53
N THR A 110 4.82 19.18 2.73
CA THR A 110 6.04 19.84 3.20
C THR A 110 5.62 20.82 4.29
N LEU A 111 5.81 20.44 5.56
CA LEU A 111 5.80 21.40 6.65
C LEU A 111 7.15 22.10 6.54
N SER A 112 7.07 23.28 5.92
CA SER A 112 8.08 24.34 5.94
C SER A 112 8.65 24.57 7.34
#